data_AF-A0A9D1IJ58-F1
#
_entry.id   AF-A0A9D1IJ58-F1
#
_cell.length_a   1.000
_cell.length_b   1.000
_cell.length_c   1.000
_cell.angle_alpha   90.00
_cell.angle_beta   90.00
_cell.angle_gamma   90.00
#
_symmetry.space_group_name_H-M   'P 1'
#
loop_
_entity.id
_entity.type
_entity.pdbx_description
1 polymer ?
#
loop_
_entity_poly.entity_id
_entity_poly.type
_entity_poly.pdbx_seq_one_letter_code
_entity_poly.pdbx_strand_id
1 'polypeptide(L)'
;MKKTTFEVLLIALSAPLAGIGMAMLLNESVAGALMLLGASLKLIVAYFRTPKELFDWEDFSGSFEEFKSRMEKVQDELTNEKPLLGWLSDLATYMMLGGLLAMVLVEI
;
A
#
# COMPACT_ATOMS: atom_id res chain seq x y z
N MET A 1 6.44 -15.62 6.70
CA MET A 1 7.72 -15.00 6.26
C MET A 1 8.18 -14.07 7.37
N LYS A 2 9.47 -14.04 7.76
CA LYS A 2 9.88 -13.17 8.88
C LYS A 2 9.56 -11.70 8.55
N LYS A 3 9.01 -10.96 9.53
CA LYS A 3 8.62 -9.55 9.38
C LYS A 3 9.75 -8.69 8.79
N THR A 4 10.98 -8.96 9.19
CA THR A 4 12.19 -8.29 8.68
C THR A 4 12.41 -8.52 7.18
N THR A 5 12.13 -9.71 6.66
CA THR A 5 12.23 -10.01 5.22
C THR A 5 11.17 -9.25 4.42
N PHE A 6 9.93 -9.16 4.95
CA PHE A 6 8.88 -8.36 4.32
C PHE A 6 9.22 -6.87 4.33
N GLU A 7 9.77 -6.37 5.44
CA GLU A 7 10.20 -4.97 5.57
C GLU A 7 11.30 -4.60 4.58
N VAL A 8 12.32 -5.46 4.39
CA VAL A 8 13.36 -5.22 3.38
C VAL A 8 12.78 -5.22 1.97
N LEU A 9 11.90 -6.17 1.64
CA LEU A 9 11.24 -6.22 0.34
C LEU A 9 10.40 -4.96 0.09
N LEU A 10 9.69 -4.51 1.13
CA LEU A 10 8.86 -3.32 1.08
C LEU A 10 9.70 -2.06 0.86
N ILE A 11 10.81 -1.89 1.58
CA ILE A 11 11.75 -0.78 1.38
C ILE A 11 12.32 -0.83 -0.04
N ALA A 12 12.75 -2.01 -0.50
CA ALA A 12 13.33 -2.19 -1.84
C ALA A 12 12.35 -1.86 -2.98
N LEU A 13 11.03 -1.98 -2.74
CA LEU A 13 10.01 -1.62 -3.73
C LEU A 13 9.53 -0.17 -3.56
N SER A 14 9.21 0.25 -2.34
CA SER A 14 8.62 1.56 -2.06
C SER A 14 9.61 2.72 -2.24
N ALA A 15 10.88 2.56 -1.86
CA ALA A 15 11.86 3.64 -1.94
C ALA A 15 12.20 4.02 -3.40
N PRO A 16 12.43 3.07 -4.34
CA PRO A 16 12.58 3.42 -5.75
C PRO A 16 11.32 4.08 -6.35
N LEU A 17 10.12 3.59 -6.02
CA LEU A 17 8.88 4.22 -6.48
C LEU A 17 8.77 5.67 -6.00
N ALA A 18 9.13 5.94 -4.75
CA ALA A 18 9.16 7.30 -4.21
C ALA A 18 10.22 8.17 -4.92
N GLY A 19 11.42 7.63 -5.13
CA GLY A 19 12.51 8.33 -5.81
C GLY A 19 12.18 8.66 -7.26
N ILE A 20 11.65 7.70 -8.02
CA ILE A 20 11.23 7.90 -9.42
C ILE A 20 10.04 8.87 -9.45
N GLY A 21 9.04 8.70 -8.59
CA GLY A 21 7.91 9.62 -8.51
C GLY A 21 8.34 11.07 -8.23
N MET A 22 9.29 11.27 -7.32
CA MET A 22 9.85 12.60 -7.04
C MET A 22 10.63 13.15 -8.24
N ALA A 23 11.44 12.33 -8.91
CA ALA A 23 12.15 12.74 -10.11
C ALA A 23 11.18 13.14 -11.24
N MET A 24 10.07 12.42 -11.41
CA MET A 24 9.03 12.77 -12.39
C MET A 24 8.36 14.09 -12.04
N LEU A 25 8.13 14.38 -10.75
CA LEU A 25 7.58 15.65 -10.29
C LEU A 25 8.50 16.82 -10.65
N LEU A 26 9.81 16.65 -10.45
CA LEU A 26 10.83 17.64 -10.80
C LEU A 26 10.99 17.83 -12.31
N ASN A 27 10.57 16.85 -13.12
CA ASN A 27 10.52 16.92 -14.58
C ASN A 27 9.11 17.26 -15.11
N GLU A 28 8.26 17.88 -14.28
CA GLU A 28 6.91 18.35 -14.65
C GLU A 28 5.91 17.25 -15.06
N SER A 29 6.28 15.97 -14.91
CA SER A 29 5.39 14.82 -15.15
C SER A 29 4.56 14.51 -13.92
N VAL A 30 3.58 15.39 -13.64
CA VAL A 30 2.75 15.34 -12.42
C VAL A 30 1.93 14.05 -12.35
N ALA A 31 1.38 13.57 -13.47
CA ALA A 31 0.55 12.36 -13.50
C ALA A 31 1.33 11.11 -13.07
N GLY A 32 2.51 10.89 -13.68
CA GLY A 32 3.40 9.78 -13.31
C GLY A 32 3.96 9.92 -11.90
N ALA A 33 4.28 11.13 -11.47
CA ALA A 33 4.71 11.40 -10.11
C ALA A 33 3.65 10.99 -9.08
N LEU A 34 2.39 11.44 -9.26
CA LEU A 34 1.28 11.09 -8.35
C LEU A 34 1.02 9.59 -8.33
N MET A 35 1.08 8.93 -9.49
CA MET A 35 0.91 7.49 -9.58
C MET A 35 1.93 6.74 -8.72
N LEU A 36 3.21 7.05 -8.90
CA LEU A 36 4.32 6.34 -8.23
C LEU A 36 4.45 6.71 -6.75
N LEU A 37 4.25 7.97 -6.38
CA LEU A 37 4.22 8.40 -4.98
C LEU A 37 3.03 7.80 -4.25
N GLY A 38 1.85 7.73 -4.90
CA GLY A 38 0.67 7.05 -4.37
C GLY A 38 0.92 5.56 -4.16
N ALA A 39 1.51 4.88 -5.14
CA ALA A 39 1.86 3.45 -5.02
C ALA A 39 2.85 3.19 -3.88
N SER A 40 3.90 4.02 -3.76
CA SER A 40 4.88 3.92 -2.68
C SER A 40 4.23 4.12 -1.30
N LEU A 41 3.43 5.17 -1.15
CA LEU A 41 2.71 5.45 0.10
C LEU A 41 1.74 4.33 0.46
N LYS A 42 1.04 3.76 -0.54
CA LYS A 42 0.11 2.65 -0.33
C LYS A 42 0.81 1.41 0.21
N LEU A 43 1.99 1.08 -0.31
CA LEU A 43 2.80 -0.04 0.19
C LEU A 43 3.22 0.19 1.64
N ILE A 44 3.78 1.37 1.95
CA ILE A 44 4.23 1.71 3.31
C ILE A 44 3.07 1.65 4.30
N VAL A 45 1.93 2.28 3.96
CA VAL A 45 0.75 2.29 4.83
C VAL A 45 0.18 0.88 5.00
N ALA A 46 0.17 0.05 3.94
CA ALA A 46 -0.24 -1.34 4.03
C ALA A 46 0.62 -2.11 5.05
N TYR A 47 1.95 -1.95 5.05
CA TYR A 47 2.81 -2.60 6.04
C TYR A 47 2.48 -2.26 7.49
N PHE A 48 2.21 -0.98 7.78
CA PHE A 48 1.88 -0.54 9.15
C PHE A 48 0.45 -0.88 9.57
N ARG A 49 -0.42 -1.14 8.58
CA ARG A 49 -1.80 -1.58 8.77
C ARG A 49 -1.89 -3.10 8.91
N THR A 50 -1.15 -3.89 8.15
CA THR A 50 -1.24 -5.35 8.25
C THR A 50 -0.79 -5.82 9.64
N PRO A 51 -1.66 -6.48 10.44
CA PRO A 51 -1.25 -7.02 11.73
C PRO A 51 -0.18 -8.10 11.55
N LYS A 52 0.67 -8.24 12.59
CA LYS A 52 1.81 -9.17 12.58
C LYS A 52 1.40 -10.62 12.33
N GLU A 53 0.21 -11.00 12.78
CA GLU A 53 -0.40 -12.34 12.65
C GLU A 53 -0.58 -12.74 11.17
N LEU A 54 -0.91 -11.79 10.29
CA LEU A 54 -1.01 -12.07 8.85
C LEU A 54 0.33 -12.30 8.14
N PHE A 55 1.47 -12.18 8.84
CA PHE A 55 2.79 -12.50 8.30
C PHE A 55 3.28 -13.89 8.69
N ASP A 56 2.60 -14.56 9.64
CA ASP A 56 2.88 -15.94 9.99
C ASP A 56 2.19 -16.90 9.02
N TRP A 57 2.98 -17.78 8.41
CA TRP A 57 2.48 -18.70 7.38
C TRP A 57 1.66 -19.84 8.02
N GLU A 58 1.81 -20.08 9.31
CA GLU A 58 0.98 -21.04 10.04
C GLU A 58 -0.46 -20.54 10.18
N ASP A 59 -0.68 -19.23 10.09
CA ASP A 59 -2.00 -18.60 10.26
C ASP A 59 -2.90 -18.64 9.01
N PHE A 60 -2.35 -19.05 7.87
CA PHE A 60 -3.14 -19.33 6.66
C PHE A 60 -3.44 -20.83 6.49
N SER A 61 -3.11 -21.65 7.49
CA SER A 61 -3.56 -23.03 7.55
C SER A 61 -4.97 -23.09 8.15
N GLY A 62 -5.89 -23.84 7.54
CA GLY A 62 -7.29 -23.93 7.98
C GLY A 62 -8.29 -23.89 6.82
N SER A 63 -9.58 -23.83 7.16
CA SER A 63 -10.68 -23.71 6.18
C SER A 63 -10.84 -22.27 5.68
N PHE A 64 -11.45 -22.10 4.49
CA PHE A 64 -11.69 -20.77 3.91
C PHE A 64 -12.56 -19.86 4.81
N GLU A 65 -13.50 -20.43 5.56
CA GLU A 65 -14.35 -19.68 6.50
C GLU A 65 -13.57 -19.17 7.71
N GLU A 66 -12.64 -19.95 8.26
CA GLU A 66 -11.76 -19.50 9.35
C GLU A 66 -10.83 -18.38 8.87
N PHE A 67 -10.28 -18.50 7.66
CA PHE A 67 -9.49 -17.43 7.04
C PHE A 67 -10.32 -16.15 6.87
N LYS A 68 -11.54 -16.26 6.34
CA LYS A 68 -12.43 -15.10 6.14
C LYS A 68 -12.78 -14.42 7.46
N SER A 69 -13.17 -15.18 8.48
CA SER A 69 -13.52 -14.64 9.80
C SER A 69 -12.34 -13.91 10.46
N ARG A 70 -11.12 -14.44 10.32
CA ARG A 70 -9.90 -13.77 10.78
C ARG A 70 -9.64 -12.46 10.04
N MET A 71 -9.78 -12.45 8.72
CA MET A 71 -9.62 -11.24 7.91
C MET A 71 -10.65 -10.17 8.26
N GLU A 72 -11.91 -10.54 8.51
CA GLU A 72 -12.97 -9.61 8.95
C GLU A 72 -12.64 -9.02 10.33
N LYS A 73 -12.20 -9.84 11.28
CA LYS A 73 -11.79 -9.35 12.61
C LYS A 73 -10.60 -8.39 12.54
N VAL A 74 -9.60 -8.73 11.73
CA VAL A 74 -8.45 -7.87 11.46
C VAL A 74 -8.87 -6.56 10.81
N GLN A 75 -9.81 -6.60 9.87
CA GLN A 75 -10.35 -5.41 9.21
C GLN A 75 -11.07 -4.49 10.18
N ASP A 76 -11.87 -5.04 11.10
CA ASP A 76 -12.59 -4.29 12.13
C ASP A 76 -11.63 -3.64 13.16
N GLU A 77 -10.61 -4.38 13.61
CA GLU A 77 -9.56 -3.84 14.48
C GLU A 77 -8.77 -2.72 13.77
N LEU A 78 -8.44 -2.93 12.48
CA LEU A 78 -7.72 -1.95 11.68
C LEU A 78 -8.47 -0.66 11.41
N THR A 79 -9.79 -0.74 11.29
CA THR A 79 -10.65 0.40 11.00
C THR A 79 -10.80 1.28 12.26
N ASN A 80 -10.75 0.68 13.44
CA ASN A 80 -10.94 1.39 14.71
C ASN A 80 -9.63 1.85 15.37
N GLU A 81 -8.52 1.12 15.24
CA GLU A 81 -7.28 1.46 15.96
C GLU A 81 -6.40 2.50 15.27
N LYS A 82 -6.46 2.64 13.93
CA LYS A 82 -5.49 3.46 13.18
C LYS A 82 -6.15 4.33 12.10
N PRO A 83 -7.03 5.29 12.48
CA PRO A 83 -7.78 6.12 11.53
C PRO A 83 -6.89 6.94 10.59
N LEU A 84 -5.74 7.43 11.06
CA LEU A 84 -4.78 8.17 10.22
C LEU A 84 -4.17 7.29 9.11
N LEU A 85 -3.85 6.03 9.42
CA LEU A 85 -3.37 5.08 8.39
C LEU A 85 -4.52 4.68 7.45
N GLY A 86 -5.75 4.64 7.97
CA GLY A 86 -6.99 4.62 7.19
C GLY A 86 -6.96 5.67 6.07
N TRP A 87 -6.97 6.92 6.49
CA TRP A 87 -6.99 8.09 5.61
C TRP A 87 -5.79 8.15 4.66
N LEU A 88 -4.57 7.88 5.13
CA LEU A 88 -3.37 7.86 4.27
C LEU A 88 -3.45 6.77 3.18
N SER A 89 -4.06 5.63 3.50
CA SER A 89 -4.27 4.56 2.52
C SER A 89 -5.24 4.98 1.42
N ASP A 90 -6.27 5.73 1.77
CA ASP A 90 -7.27 6.23 0.81
C ASP A 90 -6.66 7.34 -0.06
N LEU A 91 -5.96 8.29 0.56
CA LEU A 91 -5.20 9.32 -0.16
C LEU A 91 -4.21 8.69 -1.16
N ALA A 92 -3.43 7.70 -0.72
CA ALA A 92 -2.49 6.98 -1.57
C ALA A 92 -3.20 6.31 -2.76
N THR A 93 -4.41 5.78 -2.55
CA THR A 93 -5.22 5.15 -3.61
C THR A 93 -5.67 6.19 -4.63
N TYR A 94 -6.16 7.35 -4.17
CA TYR A 94 -6.58 8.42 -5.06
C TYR A 94 -5.41 9.01 -5.84
N MET A 95 -4.25 9.19 -5.21
CA MET A 95 -3.03 9.61 -5.91
C MET A 95 -2.61 8.60 -6.98
N MET A 96 -2.63 7.31 -6.63
CA MET A 96 -2.22 6.24 -7.54
C MET A 96 -3.15 6.13 -8.75
N LEU A 97 -4.46 5.96 -8.51
CA LEU A 97 -5.44 5.79 -9.58
C LEU A 97 -5.70 7.09 -10.35
N GLY A 98 -5.75 8.22 -9.65
CA GLY A 98 -5.89 9.54 -10.27
C GLY A 98 -4.69 9.87 -11.16
N GLY A 99 -3.47 9.58 -10.70
CA GLY A 99 -2.25 9.72 -11.49
C GLY A 99 -2.25 8.82 -12.72
N LEU A 100 -2.67 7.56 -12.58
CA LEU A 100 -2.82 6.62 -13.71
C LEU A 100 -3.84 7.13 -14.75
N LEU A 101 -5.02 7.55 -14.30
CA LEU A 101 -6.06 8.09 -15.19
C LEU A 101 -5.58 9.35 -15.90
N ALA A 102 -4.93 10.26 -15.19
CA ALA A 102 -4.35 11.46 -15.78
C ALA A 102 -3.28 11.12 -16.83
N MET A 103 -2.45 10.11 -16.58
CA MET A 103 -1.44 9.65 -17.54
C MET A 103 -2.09 9.12 -18.82
N VAL A 104 -3.09 8.24 -18.68
CA VAL A 104 -3.84 7.71 -19.83
C VAL A 104 -4.53 8.82 -20.63
N LEU A 105 -5.08 9.83 -19.96
CA LEU A 105 -5.75 10.96 -20.61
C LEU A 105 -4.78 11.95 -21.29
N VAL A 106 -3.52 12.02 -20.84
CA VAL A 106 -2.48 12.87 -21.44
C VAL A 106 -1.84 12.18 -22.66
N GLU A 107 -1.87 10.84 -22.72
CA GLU A 107 -1.35 10.06 -23.84
C GLU A 107 -2.35 9.82 -24.99
N ILE A 108 -3.62 10.20 -24.83
CA ILE A 108 -4.68 10.17 -25.86
C ILE A 108 -4.80 11.55 -26.52
#